data_AF-A0A352CMT7-F1
#
_entry.id   AF-A0A352CMT7-F1
#
_cell.length_a   1.000
_cell.length_b   1.000
_cell.length_c   1.000
_cell.angle_alpha   90.00
_cell.angle_beta   90.00
_cell.angle_gamma   90.00
#
_symmetry.space_group_name_H-M   'P 1'
#
loop_
_entity.id
_entity.type
_entity.pdbx_description
1 polymer ?
#
loop_
_entity_poly.entity_id
_entity_poly.type
_entity_poly.pdbx_seq_one_letter_code
_entity_poly.pdbx_strand_id
1 'polypeptide(L)' 'DEDFKDGVTDILQLLVAAKLCPTRSDARRLVQQGGVTVDDVKVTDFRQSYTRDDLKDGLVLKKGKKAFRRIVL' A
#
# COMPACT_ATOMS: atom_id res chain seq x y z
N ASP A 1 -10.00 -8.88 12.38
CA ASP A 1 -9.05 -7.90 12.97
C ASP A 1 -7.58 -8.33 12.98
N GLU A 2 -7.14 -9.34 12.19
CA GLU A 2 -5.77 -9.90 12.32
C GLU A 2 -4.75 -9.47 11.24
N ASP A 3 -5.13 -8.65 10.25
CA ASP A 3 -4.22 -8.32 9.14
C ASP A 3 -3.28 -7.12 9.40
N PHE A 4 -3.44 -6.42 10.53
CA PHE A 4 -2.57 -5.31 10.92
C PHE A 4 -1.67 -5.72 12.09
N LYS A 5 -0.58 -6.41 11.78
CA LYS A 5 0.49 -6.63 12.76
C LYS A 5 1.09 -5.28 13.16
N ASP A 6 1.03 -4.98 14.45
CA ASP A 6 2.00 -4.12 15.16
C ASP A 6 2.10 -2.65 14.75
N GLY A 7 1.03 -2.05 14.20
CA GLY A 7 1.01 -0.61 13.95
C GLY A 7 2.03 -0.11 12.92
N VAL A 8 2.67 -1.04 12.21
CA VAL A 8 3.59 -0.80 11.09
C VAL A 8 3.16 -1.74 9.97
N THR A 9 2.73 -1.20 8.84
CA THR A 9 2.25 -2.02 7.71
C THR A 9 3.15 -1.78 6.51
N ASP A 10 3.76 -2.85 5.99
CA ASP A 10 4.50 -2.81 4.73
C ASP A 10 3.59 -2.38 3.59
N ILE A 11 4.10 -1.63 2.61
CA ILE A 11 3.32 -1.25 1.41
C ILE A 11 2.70 -2.47 0.70
N LEU A 12 3.38 -3.61 0.75
CA LEU A 12 2.91 -4.89 0.19
C LEU A 12 1.66 -5.40 0.91
N GLN A 13 1.66 -5.39 2.24
CA GLN A 13 0.48 -5.76 3.02
C GLN A 13 -0.62 -4.75 2.84
N LEU A 14 -0.28 -3.46 2.81
CA LEU A 14 -1.21 -2.37 2.59
C LEU A 14 -1.97 -2.55 1.27
N LEU A 15 -1.27 -2.91 0.19
CA LEU A 15 -1.88 -3.19 -1.12
C LEU A 15 -2.80 -4.42 -1.10
N VAL A 16 -2.45 -5.45 -0.34
CA VAL A 16 -3.27 -6.67 -0.22
C VAL A 16 -4.48 -6.43 0.67
N ALA A 17 -4.30 -5.76 1.81
CA ALA A 17 -5.36 -5.35 2.73
C ALA A 17 -6.34 -4.37 2.06
N ALA A 18 -5.84 -3.46 1.21
CA ALA A 18 -6.66 -2.58 0.36
C ALA A 18 -7.48 -3.33 -0.71
N LYS A 19 -7.32 -4.66 -0.83
CA LYS A 19 -7.81 -5.47 -1.95
C LYS A 19 -7.43 -4.89 -3.32
N LEU A 20 -6.29 -4.18 -3.41
CA LEU A 20 -5.74 -3.67 -4.67
C LEU A 20 -4.94 -4.77 -5.37
N CYS A 21 -4.33 -5.67 -4.59
CA CYS A 21 -3.62 -6.84 -5.08
C CYS A 21 -4.16 -8.11 -4.38
N PRO A 22 -4.25 -9.24 -5.12
CA PRO A 22 -4.68 -10.50 -4.52
C PRO A 22 -3.57 -11.15 -3.68
N THR A 23 -2.29 -10.90 -3.99
CA THR A 23 -1.14 -11.50 -3.30
C THR A 23 -0.02 -10.49 -3.03
N ARG A 24 0.83 -10.79 -2.04
CA ARG A 24 2.04 -9.99 -1.73
C ARG A 24 3.04 -9.99 -2.90
N SER A 25 3.13 -11.09 -3.64
CA SER A 25 4.02 -11.20 -4.80
C SER A 25 3.59 -10.30 -5.96
N ASP A 26 2.28 -10.21 -6.22
CA ASP A 26 1.75 -9.26 -7.22
C ASP A 26 1.98 -7.81 -6.81
N ALA A 27 1.77 -7.51 -5.52
CA ALA A 27 2.06 -6.19 -4.98
C ALA A 27 3.54 -5.82 -5.19
N ARG A 28 4.47 -6.74 -4.93
CA ARG A 28 5.91 -6.49 -5.15
C ARG A 28 6.23 -6.20 -6.59
N ARG A 29 5.69 -6.99 -7.53
CA ARG A 29 5.90 -6.79 -8.96
C ARG A 29 5.38 -5.43 -9.42
N LEU A 30 4.20 -5.03 -8.95
CA LEU A 30 3.62 -3.73 -9.29
C LEU A 30 4.41 -2.56 -8.72
N VAL A 31 4.89 -2.67 -7.48
CA VAL A 31 5.77 -1.66 -6.86
C VAL A 31 7.09 -1.55 -7.64
N GLN A 32 7.76 -2.67 -7.93
CA GLN A 32 9.00 -2.68 -8.72
C GLN A 32 8.81 -2.13 -10.14
N GLN A 33 7.65 -2.36 -10.76
CA GLN A 33 7.30 -1.80 -12.06
C GLN A 33 6.87 -0.33 -12.00
N GLY A 34 6.83 0.30 -10.82
CA GLY A 34 6.39 1.69 -10.65
C GLY A 34 4.90 1.90 -10.90
N GLY A 35 4.10 0.84 -10.78
CA GLY A 35 2.65 0.85 -10.94
C GLY A 35 1.88 1.24 -9.68
N VAL A 36 2.58 1.55 -8.58
CA VAL A 36 2.00 1.96 -7.29
C VAL A 36 2.45 3.38 -6.95
N THR A 37 1.49 4.22 -6.61
CA THR A 37 1.69 5.55 -6.05
C THR A 37 1.02 5.64 -4.68
N VAL A 38 1.68 6.29 -3.75
CA VAL A 38 1.18 6.63 -2.42
C VAL A 38 1.21 8.15 -2.31
N ASP A 39 0.07 8.79 -2.06
CA ASP A 39 -0.05 10.26 -1.94
C ASP A 39 0.59 11.02 -3.11
N ASP A 40 0.35 10.51 -4.33
CA ASP A 40 0.93 10.99 -5.60
C ASP A 40 2.46 10.86 -5.74
N VAL A 41 3.13 10.21 -4.78
CA VAL A 41 4.53 9.78 -4.88
C VAL A 41 4.61 8.36 -5.40
N LYS A 42 5.38 8.13 -6.48
CA LYS A 42 5.62 6.77 -7.00
C LYS A 42 6.45 5.99 -6.00
N VAL A 43 5.94 4.83 -5.59
CA VAL A 43 6.71 3.92 -4.75
C VAL A 43 7.31 2.86 -5.64
N THR A 44 8.63 2.90 -5.80
CA THR A 44 9.41 1.84 -6.45
C THR A 44 10.02 0.89 -5.43
N ASP A 45 10.02 1.27 -4.15
CA ASP A 45 10.61 0.51 -3.06
C ASP A 45 9.57 -0.33 -2.32
N PHE A 46 9.65 -1.65 -2.49
CA PHE A 46 8.78 -2.61 -1.80
C PHE A 46 9.13 -2.77 -0.31
N ARG A 47 10.24 -2.18 0.12
CA ARG A 47 10.68 -2.14 1.52
C ARG A 47 10.12 -0.95 2.29
N GLN A 48 9.33 -0.07 1.63
CA GLN A 48 8.66 0.98 2.37
C GLN A 48 7.64 0.41 3.34
N SER A 49 7.83 0.76 4.61
CA SER A 49 6.91 0.53 5.69
C SER A 49 6.24 1.84 6.04
N TYR A 50 4.93 1.79 6.27
CA TYR A 50 4.16 2.93 6.73
C TYR A 50 3.75 2.69 8.17
N THR A 51 3.86 3.74 8.97
CA THR A 51 3.48 3.74 10.37
C THR A 51 1.98 4.03 10.51
N ARG A 52 1.42 3.64 11.67
CA ARG A 52 0.02 3.92 12.00
C ARG A 52 -0.36 5.40 11.89
N ASP A 53 0.56 6.32 12.18
CA ASP A 53 0.33 7.76 12.04
C ASP A 53 0.08 8.17 10.57
N ASP A 54 0.85 7.63 9.62
CA ASP A 54 0.63 7.90 8.19
C ASP A 54 -0.72 7.35 7.70
N LEU A 55 -1.11 6.21 8.24
CA LEU A 55 -2.43 5.61 7.99
C LEU A 55 -3.57 6.39 8.63
N LYS A 56 -3.29 7.15 9.69
CA LYS A 56 -4.26 7.97 10.43
C LYS A 56 -4.57 9.27 9.73
N ASP A 57 -3.57 9.88 9.09
CA ASP A 57 -3.76 11.05 8.21
C ASP A 57 -4.51 10.69 6.91
N GLY A 58 -4.63 9.40 6.59
CA GLY A 58 -5.40 8.90 5.48
C GLY A 58 -4.55 8.74 4.23
N LEU A 59 -3.96 7.56 4.08
CA LEU A 59 -3.04 7.25 2.99
C LEU A 59 -3.80 6.92 1.70
N VAL A 60 -3.49 7.59 0.60
CA VAL A 60 -4.10 7.29 -0.71
C VAL A 60 -3.18 6.38 -1.51
N LEU A 61 -3.53 5.09 -1.60
CA LEU A 61 -2.85 4.17 -2.50
C LEU A 61 -3.53 4.14 -3.86
N LYS A 62 -2.73 4.38 -4.89
CA LYS A 62 -3.10 4.31 -6.29
C LYS A 62 -2.30 3.18 -6.94
N LYS A 63 -2.99 2.16 -7.43
CA LYS A 63 -2.46 1.15 -8.33
C LYS A 63 -2.87 1.52 -9.76
N GLY A 64 -1.93 2.08 -10.51
CA GLY A 64 -2.15 2.58 -11.86
C GLY A 64 -3.23 3.66 -11.93
N LYS A 65 -3.88 3.79 -13.10
CA LYS A 65 -4.86 4.86 -13.38
C LYS A 65 -6.28 4.56 -12.90
N LYS A 66 -6.61 3.30 -12.57
CA LYS A 66 -7.99 2.85 -12.32
C LYS A 66 -8.28 2.32 -10.92
N ALA A 67 -7.28 1.91 -10.16
CA ALA A 67 -7.50 1.29 -8.86
C ALA A 67 -6.89 2.17 -7.77
N PHE A 68 -7.68 3.04 -7.16
CA PHE A 68 -7.27 3.82 -6.00
C PHE A 68 -8.11 3.43 -4.79
N ARG A 69 -7.46 3.31 -3.63
CA ARG A 69 -8.10 3.12 -2.34
C ARG A 69 -7.48 4.11 -1.38
N ARG A 70 -8.33 4.87 -0.71
CA ARG A 70 -7.91 5.60 0.50
C ARG A 70 -8.04 4.63 1.67
N ILE A 71 -6.93 4.35 2.33
CA ILE A 71 -6.95 3.63 3.59
C ILE A 71 -6.99 4.70 4.68
N VAL A 72 -8.01 4.62 5.51
CA VAL A 72 -8.17 5.40 6.73
C VAL A 72 -8.43 4.38 7.83
N LEU A 73 -7.70 4.47 8.92
CA LEU A 73 -7.95 3.66 10.12
C LEU A 73 -8.90 4.40 11.06
#